data_AF-A0A1M7NMM8-F1
#
_entry.id   AF-A0A1M7NMM8-F1
#
_cell.length_a   1.000
_cell.length_b   1.000
_cell.length_c   1.000
_cell.angle_alpha   90.00
_cell.angle_beta   90.00
_cell.angle_gamma   90.00
#
_symmetry.space_group_name_H-M   'P 1'
#
loop_
_entity.id
_entity.type
_entity.pdbx_description
1 polymer ?
#
loop_
_entity_poly.entity_id
_entity_poly.type
_entity_poly.pdbx_seq_one_letter_code
_entity_poly.pdbx_strand_id
1 'polypeptide(L)'
;MQTVRNPQGIPVKVCCASCAYRQLVDTQARRRCAIREEKVKPNQFCSLWQISTPLKLVGIGAGMIKRREYLLYYTEQRVEEQRRRDAGEAVRARKTETIRKEFESNNCSIYLLH
;
A
#
# COMPACT_ATOMS: atom_id res chain seq x y z
N MET A 1 -11.44 -17.46 9.10
CA MET A 1 -11.43 -16.54 7.94
C MET A 1 -10.89 -17.32 6.75
N GLN A 2 -11.68 -17.49 5.70
CA GLN A 2 -11.33 -18.34 4.55
C GLN A 2 -10.22 -17.70 3.70
N THR A 3 -9.29 -18.53 3.22
CA THR A 3 -8.18 -18.12 2.34
C THR A 3 -8.13 -19.04 1.12
N VAL A 4 -7.70 -18.50 -0.02
CA VAL A 4 -7.40 -19.26 -1.25
C VAL A 4 -5.96 -18.99 -1.66
N ARG A 5 -5.31 -19.93 -2.32
CA ARG A 5 -3.97 -19.67 -2.88
C ARG A 5 -4.10 -19.07 -4.27
N ASN A 6 -3.33 -18.04 -4.56
CA ASN A 6 -3.19 -17.54 -5.92
C ASN A 6 -2.30 -18.52 -6.74
N PRO A 7 -2.15 -18.34 -8.07
CA PRO A 7 -1.30 -19.19 -8.91
C PRO A 7 0.16 -19.31 -8.43
N GLN A 8 0.65 -18.36 -7.65
CA GLN A 8 2.00 -18.33 -7.08
C GLN A 8 2.07 -18.99 -5.70
N GLY A 9 1.00 -19.68 -5.27
CA GLY A 9 0.92 -20.38 -3.99
C GLY A 9 0.68 -19.47 -2.78
N ILE A 10 0.45 -18.17 -2.97
CA ILE A 10 0.32 -17.20 -1.87
C ILE A 10 -1.10 -17.22 -1.30
N PRO A 11 -1.27 -17.31 0.03
CA PRO A 11 -2.59 -17.28 0.65
C PRO A 11 -3.20 -15.87 0.59
N VAL A 12 -4.33 -15.77 -0.10
CA VAL A 12 -5.15 -14.55 -0.23
C VAL A 12 -6.43 -14.75 0.57
N LYS A 13 -6.72 -13.80 1.46
CA LYS A 13 -7.96 -13.74 2.23
C LYS A 13 -9.16 -13.55 1.30
N VAL A 14 -10.22 -14.35 1.47
CA VAL A 14 -11.47 -14.21 0.72
C VAL A 14 -12.31 -13.09 1.36
N CYS A 15 -12.20 -11.87 0.82
CA CYS A 15 -12.98 -10.72 1.29
C CYS A 15 -13.11 -9.61 0.24
N CYS A 16 -13.98 -8.63 0.47
CA CYS A 16 -14.20 -7.50 -0.41
C CYS A 16 -12.93 -6.68 -0.65
N ALA A 17 -11.98 -6.67 0.31
CA ALA A 17 -10.69 -6.01 0.09
C ALA A 17 -9.84 -6.66 -1.01
N SER A 18 -9.96 -7.98 -1.19
CA SER A 18 -9.23 -8.75 -2.20
C SER A 18 -10.03 -9.05 -3.47
N CYS A 19 -11.30 -8.62 -3.51
CA CYS A 19 -12.23 -8.89 -4.60
C CYS A 19 -11.91 -8.10 -5.87
N ALA A 20 -12.05 -8.71 -7.04
CA ALA A 20 -11.89 -8.08 -8.36
C ALA A 20 -12.92 -6.97 -8.62
N TYR A 21 -14.13 -7.10 -8.06
CA TYR A 21 -15.22 -6.14 -8.23
C TYR A 21 -15.17 -4.97 -7.23
N ARG A 22 -14.10 -4.86 -6.44
CA ARG A 22 -13.92 -3.76 -5.49
C ARG A 22 -13.53 -2.49 -6.23
N GLN A 23 -14.35 -1.44 -6.06
CA GLN A 23 -14.04 -0.09 -6.50
C GLN A 23 -13.75 0.81 -5.29
N LEU A 24 -12.79 1.71 -5.44
CA LEU A 24 -12.57 2.82 -4.51
C LEU A 24 -13.40 4.01 -5.00
N VAL A 25 -14.27 4.52 -4.13
CA VAL A 25 -15.24 5.55 -4.50
C VAL A 25 -14.67 6.95 -4.24
N ASP A 26 -13.63 7.06 -3.40
CA ASP A 26 -13.03 8.35 -3.03
C ASP A 26 -11.63 8.24 -2.43
N THR A 27 -11.07 9.41 -2.12
CA THR A 27 -9.78 9.61 -1.42
C THR A 27 -9.82 9.14 0.04
N GLN A 28 -10.99 8.92 0.62
CA GLN A 28 -11.16 8.38 1.98
C GLN A 28 -11.15 6.84 2.00
N ALA A 29 -10.81 6.20 0.89
CA ALA A 29 -10.76 4.75 0.74
C ALA A 29 -12.09 4.03 1.03
N ARG A 30 -13.23 4.71 0.81
CA ARG A 30 -14.55 4.05 0.82
C ARG A 30 -14.63 3.09 -0.36
N ARG A 31 -15.20 1.90 -0.12
CA ARG A 31 -15.25 0.79 -1.08
C ARG A 31 -16.70 0.53 -1.51
N ARG A 32 -16.90 0.33 -2.81
CA ARG A 32 -18.17 -0.12 -3.40
C ARG A 32 -17.93 -1.42 -4.17
N CYS A 33 -18.93 -2.29 -4.23
CA CYS A 33 -18.94 -3.44 -5.11
C CYS A 33 -19.52 -3.04 -6.47
N ALA A 34 -18.80 -3.29 -7.56
CA ALA A 34 -19.27 -2.96 -8.92
C ALA A 34 -20.48 -3.80 -9.36
N ILE A 35 -20.65 -5.02 -8.83
CA ILE A 35 -21.78 -5.90 -9.18
C ILE A 35 -23.04 -5.56 -8.39
N ARG A 36 -22.88 -5.39 -7.08
CA ARG A 36 -24.02 -5.18 -6.17
C ARG A 36 -24.37 -3.72 -5.98
N GLU A 37 -23.53 -2.82 -6.50
CA GLU A 37 -23.73 -1.38 -6.41
C GLU A 37 -23.84 -0.83 -4.98
N GLU A 38 -23.38 -1.59 -3.99
CA GLU A 38 -23.49 -1.26 -2.56
C GLU A 38 -22.12 -0.95 -1.93
N LYS A 39 -22.15 -0.20 -0.82
CA LYS A 39 -20.97 0.05 0.01
C LYS A 39 -20.58 -1.23 0.73
N VAL A 40 -19.28 -1.55 0.71
CA VAL A 40 -18.77 -2.79 1.32
C VAL A 40 -17.67 -2.52 2.35
N LYS A 41 -17.68 -3.30 3.43
CA LYS A 41 -16.62 -3.32 4.44
C LYS A 41 -15.49 -4.26 3.96
N PRO A 42 -14.23 -3.97 4.30
CA PRO A 42 -13.08 -4.74 3.79
C PRO A 42 -13.05 -6.22 4.22
N ASN A 43 -13.73 -6.58 5.31
CA ASN A 43 -13.82 -7.94 5.85
C ASN A 43 -15.08 -8.71 5.42
N GLN A 44 -16.00 -8.08 4.69
CA GLN A 44 -17.17 -8.78 4.12
C GLN A 44 -16.74 -9.69 2.96
N PHE A 45 -17.56 -10.66 2.61
CA PHE A 45 -17.38 -11.47 1.40
C PHE A 45 -18.76 -11.91 0.89
N CYS A 46 -18.83 -12.39 -0.35
CA CYS A 46 -20.05 -12.93 -0.94
C CYS A 46 -19.69 -14.10 -1.88
N SER A 47 -20.70 -14.83 -2.33
CA SER A 47 -20.53 -15.96 -3.28
C SER A 47 -19.96 -15.54 -4.64
N LEU A 48 -20.09 -14.26 -5.01
CA LEU A 48 -19.55 -13.71 -6.25
C LEU A 48 -18.10 -13.24 -6.12
N TRP A 49 -17.42 -13.57 -5.01
CA TRP A 49 -16.05 -13.16 -4.80
C TRP A 49 -15.12 -13.77 -5.86
N GLN A 50 -14.27 -12.92 -6.44
CA GLN A 50 -13.19 -13.32 -7.33
C GLN A 50 -11.91 -12.61 -6.92
N ILE A 51 -10.77 -13.29 -6.99
CA ILE A 51 -9.47 -12.69 -6.70
C ILE A 51 -9.19 -11.53 -7.66
N SER A 52 -8.79 -10.37 -7.14
CA SER A 52 -8.42 -9.23 -7.98
C SER A 52 -7.16 -9.52 -8.80
N THR A 53 -7.08 -8.97 -10.02
CA THR A 53 -5.94 -9.17 -10.93
C THR A 53 -4.58 -8.90 -10.27
N PRO A 54 -4.40 -7.81 -9.50
CA PRO A 54 -3.13 -7.58 -8.80
C PRO A 54 -2.77 -8.71 -7.82
N LEU A 55 -3.74 -9.24 -7.08
CA LEU A 55 -3.51 -10.34 -6.13
C LEU A 55 -3.34 -11.69 -6.82
N LYS A 56 -3.94 -11.88 -7.99
CA LYS A 56 -3.75 -13.06 -8.83
C LYS A 56 -2.32 -13.14 -9.38
N LEU A 57 -1.75 -12.00 -9.76
CA LEU A 57 -0.42 -11.91 -10.34
C LEU A 57 0.70 -11.72 -9.30
N VAL A 58 0.35 -11.43 -8.04
CA VAL A 58 1.36 -11.17 -7.01
C VAL A 58 2.19 -12.44 -6.79
N GLY A 59 3.50 -12.35 -7.07
CA GLY A 59 4.48 -13.42 -6.85
C GLY A 59 5.14 -13.37 -5.47
N ILE A 60 4.83 -12.34 -4.66
CA ILE A 60 5.43 -12.14 -3.35
C ILE A 60 4.32 -12.00 -2.31
N GLY A 61 4.31 -12.89 -1.32
CA GLY A 61 3.24 -13.00 -0.31
C GLY A 61 3.26 -11.95 0.79
N ALA A 62 4.26 -11.08 0.79
CA ALA A 62 4.44 -9.97 1.73
C ALA A 62 4.80 -8.71 0.93
N GLY A 63 4.41 -7.54 1.45
CA GLY A 63 4.45 -6.26 0.72
C GLY A 63 5.79 -5.92 0.05
N MET A 64 5.72 -4.98 -0.90
CA MET A 64 6.89 -4.51 -1.65
C MET A 64 8.04 -4.14 -0.72
N ILE A 65 9.20 -4.76 -0.91
CA ILE A 65 10.41 -4.46 -0.15
C ILE A 65 10.97 -3.14 -0.67
N LYS A 66 11.17 -2.20 0.25
CA LYS A 66 11.79 -0.91 -0.07
C LYS A 66 13.29 -1.09 -0.27
N ARG A 67 13.82 -0.40 -1.27
CA ARG A 67 15.26 -0.25 -1.53
C ARG A 67 15.98 0.31 -0.31
N ARG A 68 17.18 -0.20 -0.05
CA ARG A 68 18.02 0.25 1.08
C ARG A 68 18.33 1.75 0.98
N GLU A 69 18.59 2.23 -0.22
CA GLU A 69 18.92 3.62 -0.53
C GLU A 69 17.78 4.56 -0.12
N TYR A 70 16.54 4.18 -0.41
CA TYR A 70 15.36 4.93 0.04
C TYR A 70 15.23 4.92 1.57
N LEU A 71 15.49 3.80 2.23
CA LEU A 71 15.40 3.71 3.70
C LEU A 71 16.45 4.59 4.38
N LEU A 72 17.68 4.63 3.85
CA LEU A 72 18.75 5.51 4.35
C LEU A 72 18.35 6.98 4.18
N TYR A 73 17.99 7.39 2.95
CA TYR A 73 17.55 8.74 2.67
C TYR A 73 16.36 9.17 3.55
N TYR A 74 15.34 8.30 3.69
CA TYR A 74 14.20 8.58 4.56
C TYR A 74 14.62 8.79 6.02
N THR A 75 15.57 7.97 6.51
CA THR A 75 16.07 8.06 7.88
C THR A 75 16.83 9.37 8.09
N GLU A 76 17.69 9.77 7.15
CA GLU A 76 18.41 11.05 7.20
C GLU A 76 17.46 12.24 7.29
N GLN A 77 16.39 12.26 6.48
CA GLN A 77 15.38 13.32 6.54
C GLN A 77 14.70 13.39 7.92
N ARG A 78 14.45 12.24 8.57
CA ARG A 78 13.85 12.20 9.92
C ARG A 78 14.83 12.63 11.00
N VAL A 79 16.09 12.24 10.90
CA VAL A 79 17.14 12.65 11.83
C VAL A 79 17.34 14.17 11.77
N GLU A 80 17.37 14.75 10.56
CA GLU A 80 17.53 16.19 10.39
C GLU A 80 16.31 16.98 10.90
N GLU A 81 15.09 16.50 10.64
CA GLU A 81 13.88 17.08 11.22
C GLU A 81 13.92 17.09 12.75
N GLN A 82 14.42 16.01 13.37
CA GLN A 82 14.53 15.90 14.82
C GLN A 82 15.61 16.86 15.35
N ARG A 83 16.78 16.89 14.72
CA ARG A 83 17.90 17.76 15.13
C ARG A 83 17.48 19.23 15.16
N ARG A 84 16.76 19.68 14.15
CA ARG A 84 16.26 21.07 14.07
C ARG A 84 15.20 21.37 15.14
N ARG A 85 14.34 20.40 15.46
CA ARG A 85 13.40 20.52 16.60
C ARG A 85 14.12 20.63 17.93
N ASP A 86 15.16 19.82 18.13
CA ASP A 86 15.97 19.84 19.35
C ASP A 86 16.73 21.17 19.49
N ALA A 87 17.08 21.81 18.37
CA ALA A 87 17.62 23.17 18.32
C ALA A 87 16.57 24.29 18.55
N GLY A 88 15.30 23.95 18.79
CA GLY A 88 14.22 24.90 19.04
C GLY A 88 13.58 25.50 17.79
N GLU A 89 13.90 25.01 16.60
CA GLU A 89 13.28 25.49 15.36
C GLU A 89 11.84 24.95 15.20
N ALA A 90 10.95 25.80 14.70
CA ALA A 90 9.58 25.43 14.36
C ALA A 90 9.53 24.56 13.08
N VAL A 91 9.87 23.27 13.19
CA VAL A 91 9.91 22.33 12.07
C VAL A 91 8.64 21.49 11.96
N ARG A 92 7.91 21.69 10.86
CA ARG A 92 6.79 20.83 10.45
C ARG A 92 7.33 19.56 9.80
N ALA A 93 6.98 18.39 10.36
CA ALA A 93 7.36 17.10 9.77
C ALA A 93 6.84 17.00 8.33
N ARG A 94 7.73 16.64 7.41
CA ARG A 94 7.38 16.39 6.02
C ARG A 94 6.51 15.14 5.93
N LYS A 95 5.54 15.16 5.02
CA LYS A 95 4.70 14.00 4.72
C LYS A 95 5.58 12.91 4.11
N THR A 96 5.37 11.66 4.51
CA THR A 96 6.10 10.50 3.96
C THR A 96 5.99 10.42 2.44
N GLU A 97 4.83 10.78 1.87
CA GLU A 97 4.64 10.81 0.42
C GLU A 97 5.52 11.87 -0.28
N THR A 98 5.73 13.02 0.34
CA THR A 98 6.59 14.07 -0.20
C THR A 98 8.05 13.62 -0.25
N ILE A 99 8.55 13.03 0.84
CA ILE A 99 9.91 12.46 0.91
C ILE A 99 10.07 11.34 -0.15
N ARG A 100 9.03 10.51 -0.32
CA ARG A 100 9.04 9.45 -1.34
C ARG A 100 9.15 10.03 -2.76
N LYS A 101 8.29 10.97 -3.13
CA LYS A 101 8.26 11.58 -4.47
C LYS A 101 9.58 12.28 -4.79
N GLU A 102 10.19 12.95 -3.83
CA GLU A 102 11.50 13.56 -4.01
C GLU A 102 12.60 12.53 -4.30
N PHE A 103 12.63 11.43 -3.53
CA PHE A 103 13.57 10.34 -3.80
C PHE A 103 13.34 9.75 -5.20
N GLU A 104 12.09 9.41 -5.55
CA GLU A 104 11.70 8.85 -6.85
C GLU A 104 11.92 9.82 -8.02
N SER A 105 11.95 11.13 -7.79
CA SER A 105 12.23 12.11 -8.84
C SER A 105 13.73 12.18 -9.19
N ASN A 106 14.60 11.90 -8.23
CA ASN A 106 16.06 11.96 -8.40
C ASN A 106 16.68 10.58 -8.63
N ASN A 107 15.91 9.51 -8.42
CA ASN A 107 16.35 8.12 -8.52
C ASN A 107 15.28 7.28 -9.24
N CYS A 108 15.40 5.96 -9.19
CA CYS A 108 14.34 5.05 -9.66
C CYS A 108 13.33 4.76 -8.53
N SER A 109 12.37 3.87 -8.82
CA SER A 109 11.41 3.31 -7.85
C SER A 109 12.04 3.03 -6.47
N ILE A 110 11.31 3.35 -5.40
CA ILE A 110 11.72 3.01 -4.02
C ILE A 110 11.59 1.53 -3.70
N TYR A 111 11.03 0.73 -4.60
CA TYR A 111 10.83 -0.70 -4.40
C TYR A 111 11.86 -1.50 -5.19
N LEU A 112 12.30 -2.62 -4.61
CA LEU A 112 13.05 -3.62 -5.36
C LEU A 112 12.10 -4.22 -6.41
N LEU A 113 12.39 -3.97 -7.68
CA LEU A 113 11.76 -4.67 -8.80
C LEU A 113 12.57 -5.95 -8.99
N HIS A 114 11.98 -7.10 -8.67
CA HIS A 114 12.51 -8.42 -8.99
C HIS A 114 11.83 -8.95 -10.25
#